data_AF-A0A645DIW4-F1
#
_entry.id   AF-A0A645DIW4-F1
#
_cell.length_a   1.000
_cell.length_b   1.000
_cell.length_c   1.000
_cell.angle_alpha   90.00
_cell.angle_beta   90.00
_cell.angle_gamma   90.00
#
_symmetry.space_group_name_H-M   'P 1'
#
loop_
_entity.id
_entity.type
_entity.pdbx_description
1 polymer ?
#
loop_
_entity_poly.entity_id
_entity_poly.type
_entity_poly.pdbx_seq_one_letter_code
_entity_poly.pdbx_strand_id
1 'polypeptide(L)' 'MKEDKSSWVSFFQWLRGRGLDGVKLIVGDKCQGMLESVGEVFPDAKYQRGVVHF' A
#
# COMPACT_ATOMS: atom_id res chain seq x y z
N MET A 1 12.30 5.67 -7.54
CA MET A 1 11.27 4.62 -7.54
C MET A 1 10.11 5.13 -8.37
N LYS A 2 9.58 4.33 -9.28
CA LYS A 2 8.40 4.71 -10.07
C LYS A 2 7.16 4.41 -9.22
N GLU A 3 6.18 5.29 -9.18
CA GLU A 3 4.96 5.06 -8.39
C GLU A 3 3.89 4.27 -9.17
N ASP A 4 4.32 3.27 -9.94
CA ASP A 4 3.42 2.39 -10.65
C ASP A 4 3.00 1.18 -9.81
N LYS A 5 1.95 0.49 -10.25
CA LYS A 5 1.38 -0.66 -9.55
C LYS A 5 2.45 -1.72 -9.22
N SER A 6 3.30 -2.07 -10.19
CA SER A 6 4.34 -3.09 -9.99
C SER A 6 5.31 -2.72 -8.87
N SER A 7 5.74 -1.46 -8.81
CA SER A 7 6.67 -0.99 -7.79
C SER A 7 6.05 -1.04 -6.39
N TRP A 8 4.76 -0.68 -6.27
CA TRP A 8 4.03 -0.77 -5.02
C TRP A 8 3.74 -2.20 -4.57
N VAL A 9 3.38 -3.11 -5.50
CA VAL A 9 3.24 -4.54 -5.20
C VAL A 9 4.55 -5.11 -4.66
N SER A 10 5.67 -4.85 -5.35
CA SER A 10 6.99 -5.31 -4.89
C SER A 10 7.34 -4.75 -3.50
N PHE A 11 7.03 -3.48 -3.24
CA PHE A 11 7.27 -2.87 -1.93
C PHE A 11 6.43 -3.51 -0.82
N PHE A 12 5.13 -3.72 -1.04
CA PHE A 12 4.26 -4.36 -0.05
C PHE A 12 4.63 -5.83 0.19
N GLN A 13 4.99 -6.57 -0.85
CA GLN A 13 5.51 -7.94 -0.72
C GLN A 13 6.82 -7.96 0.07
N TRP A 14 7.71 -7.00 -0.15
CA TRP A 14 8.94 -6.86 0.63
C TRP A 14 8.65 -6.65 2.13
N LEU A 15 7.66 -5.82 2.48
CA LEU A 15 7.23 -5.66 3.88
C LEU A 15 6.71 -6.98 4.48
N ARG A 16 5.90 -7.74 3.74
CA ARG A 16 5.45 -9.07 4.18
C ARG A 16 6.60 -10.06 4.37
N GLY A 17 7.59 -10.03 3.48
CA GLY A 17 8.81 -10.82 3.60
C GLY A 17 9.62 -10.51 4.87
N ARG A 18 9.42 -9.33 5.48
CA ARG A 18 9.99 -8.94 6.77
C ARG A 18 9.10 -9.28 7.97
N GLY A 19 7.99 -9.96 7.77
CA GLY A 19 7.06 -10.37 8.82
C GLY A 19 5.95 -9.36 9.12
N LEU A 20 5.72 -8.37 8.26
CA LEU A 20 4.52 -7.52 8.39
C LEU A 20 3.26 -8.36 8.09
N ASP A 21 2.40 -8.49 9.07
CA ASP A 21 1.14 -9.24 8.99
C ASP A 21 0.00 -8.51 9.72
N GLY A 22 -1.25 -8.89 9.43
CA GLY A 22 -2.43 -8.37 10.12
C GLY A 22 -2.75 -6.90 9.85
N VAL A 23 -2.22 -6.32 8.76
CA VAL A 23 -2.42 -4.91 8.37
C VAL A 23 -3.92 -4.57 8.32
N LYS A 24 -4.34 -3.54 9.08
CA LYS A 24 -5.74 -3.09 9.13
C LYS A 24 -6.00 -1.78 8.39
N LEU A 25 -4.98 -0.93 8.25
CA LEU A 25 -5.09 0.39 7.64
C LEU A 25 -3.79 0.75 6.92
N ILE A 26 -3.94 1.26 5.70
CA ILE A 26 -2.87 1.86 4.91
C ILE A 26 -3.23 3.32 4.64
N VAL A 27 -2.32 4.24 4.95
CA VAL A 27 -2.49 5.68 4.77
C VAL A 27 -1.45 6.21 3.79
N GLY A 28 -1.86 6.96 2.78
CA GLY A 28 -0.93 7.58 1.83
C GLY A 28 -1.58 8.62 0.91
N ASP A 29 -0.77 9.24 0.06
CA ASP A 29 -1.19 10.37 -0.79
C ASP A 29 -1.79 9.89 -2.11
N LYS A 30 -2.94 9.20 -2.05
CA LYS A 30 -3.81 8.78 -3.18
C LYS A 30 -3.09 8.49 -4.52
N CYS A 31 -1.96 7.78 -4.45
CA CYS A 31 -1.25 7.34 -5.63
C CYS A 31 -1.98 6.15 -6.27
N GLN A 32 -2.26 6.21 -7.58
CA GLN A 32 -3.05 5.20 -8.26
C GLN A 32 -2.41 3.80 -8.17
N GLY A 33 -1.09 3.70 -8.38
CA GLY A 33 -0.37 2.42 -8.27
C GLY A 33 -0.44 1.82 -6.86
N MET A 34 -0.46 2.66 -5.83
CA MET A 34 -0.64 2.22 -4.45
C MET A 34 -2.06 1.69 -4.23
N LEU A 35 -3.09 2.42 -4.66
CA LEU A 35 -4.50 2.01 -4.50
C LEU A 35 -4.77 0.65 -5.14
N GLU A 36 -4.26 0.43 -6.34
CA GLU A 36 -4.43 -0.82 -7.09
C GLU A 36 -3.66 -2.00 -6.47
N SER A 37 -2.61 -1.74 -5.70
CA SER A 37 -1.78 -2.79 -5.07
C SER A 37 -2.22 -3.12 -3.64
N VAL A 38 -2.88 -2.19 -2.93
CA VAL A 38 -3.41 -2.45 -1.58
C VAL A 38 -4.36 -3.64 -1.57
N GLY A 39 -5.37 -3.65 -2.46
CA GLY A 39 -6.33 -4.76 -2.54
C GLY A 39 -5.71 -6.08 -2.99
N GLU A 40 -4.58 -6.05 -3.69
CA GLU A 40 -3.87 -7.24 -4.16
C GLU A 40 -3.02 -7.87 -3.04
N VAL A 41 -2.31 -7.06 -2.25
CA VAL A 41 -1.34 -7.56 -1.25
C VAL A 41 -1.92 -7.64 0.16
N PHE A 42 -2.83 -6.73 0.51
CA PHE A 42 -3.49 -6.63 1.81
C PHE A 42 -5.02 -6.47 1.63
N PRO A 43 -5.72 -7.50 1.15
CA PRO A 43 -7.14 -7.40 0.77
C PRO A 43 -8.07 -7.00 1.92
N ASP A 44 -7.71 -7.33 3.16
CA ASP A 44 -8.50 -6.99 4.35
C ASP A 44 -8.15 -5.62 4.97
N ALA A 45 -7.12 -4.95 4.43
CA ALA A 45 -6.72 -3.64 4.92
C ALA A 45 -7.63 -2.55 4.35
N LYS A 46 -8.04 -1.61 5.21
CA LYS A 46 -8.69 -0.38 4.75
C LYS A 46 -7.64 0.57 4.19
N TYR A 47 -8.07 1.43 3.27
CA TYR A 47 -7.26 2.55 2.78
C TYR A 47 -7.82 3.89 3.23
N GLN A 48 -6.95 4.83 3.57
CA GLN A 48 -7.29 6.22 3.82
C GLN A 48 -6.29 7.17 3.15
N ARG A 49 -6.77 8.28 2.57
CA ARG A 49 -5.89 9.34 2.10
C ARG A 49 -5.33 10.14 3.29
N GLY A 50 -4.03 10.44 3.27
CA GLY A 50 -3.42 11.36 4.23
C GLY A 50 -4.11 12.73 4.25
N VAL A 51 -4.36 13.28 5.44
CA VAL A 51 -5.02 14.60 5.63
C VAL A 51 -4.06 15.68 6.10
N VAL A 52 -2.82 15.31 6.41
CA VAL A 52 -1.75 16.21 6.87
C VAL A 52 -0.79 16.60 5.74
N HIS A 53 -0.84 15.90 4.61
CA HIS A 53 -0.12 16.23 3.40
C HIS A 53 -1.12 16.88 2.42
N PHE A 54 -0.81 18.09 1.95
CA PHE A 54 -1.64 18.91 1.08
C PHE A 54 -1.01 19.02 -0.31
#